data_AF-A0A538RND6-F1
#
_entry.id   AF-A0A538RND6-F1
#
_cell.length_a   1.000
_cell.length_b   1.000
_cell.length_c   1.000
_cell.angle_alpha   90.00
_cell.angle_beta   90.00
_cell.angle_gamma   90.00
#
_symmetry.space_group_name_H-M   'P 1'
#
loop_
_entity.id
_entity.type
_entity.pdbx_description
1 polymer ?
#
loop_
_entity_poly.entity_id
_entity_poly.type
_entity_poly.pdbx_seq_one_letter_code
_entity_poly.pdbx_strand_id
1 'polypeptide(L)'
;MKAKLLLIATLGALAAADAPKDDASAKDLKKLQGDWAAVSMVVDGEKIPDDEAQALFRTIKDNEYTVFRFNKAIGKGKFKLDATKKASTIDVFPANAAPNAKPILGIYELDDNTLKFCYARPGKDRPTDFSAKQGSGHTLTVWEREKK
;
A
#
# COMPACT_ATOMS: atom_id res chain seq x y z
N MET A 1 -58.79 18.91 -35.15
CA MET A 1 -58.20 17.96 -34.19
C MET A 1 -57.28 18.75 -33.26
N LYS A 2 -57.39 18.56 -31.94
CA LYS A 2 -56.82 19.45 -30.91
C LYS A 2 -55.32 19.19 -30.68
N ALA A 3 -54.57 20.25 -30.41
CA ALA A 3 -53.14 20.27 -30.08
C ALA A 3 -52.84 19.96 -28.60
N LYS A 4 -51.60 19.53 -28.31
CA LYS A 4 -50.76 19.62 -27.06
C LYS A 4 -49.78 18.42 -27.02
N LEU A 5 -48.54 18.42 -26.50
CA LEU A 5 -47.64 19.39 -25.87
C LEU A 5 -46.34 18.63 -25.43
N LEU A 6 -45.17 19.32 -25.43
CA LEU A 6 -43.94 19.14 -24.60
C LEU A 6 -43.11 17.81 -24.64
N LEU A 7 -41.82 17.83 -25.02
CA LEU A 7 -40.53 18.09 -24.27
C LEU A 7 -39.91 16.78 -23.72
N ILE A 8 -38.64 16.45 -23.95
CA ILE A 8 -37.48 16.78 -23.10
C ILE A 8 -36.18 16.29 -23.80
N ALA A 9 -35.14 17.11 -23.75
CA ALA A 9 -33.77 16.75 -24.10
C ALA A 9 -33.12 15.92 -22.98
N THR A 10 -32.45 14.82 -23.31
CA THR A 10 -31.58 14.09 -22.39
C THR A 10 -30.12 14.38 -22.71
N LEU A 11 -29.49 15.19 -21.86
CA LEU A 11 -28.04 15.22 -21.69
C LEU A 11 -27.58 13.80 -21.30
N GLY A 12 -26.67 13.22 -22.08
CA GLY A 12 -25.94 12.03 -21.70
C GLY A 12 -25.03 12.35 -20.51
N ALA A 13 -25.47 11.98 -19.31
CA ALA A 13 -24.61 11.95 -18.14
C ALA A 13 -23.54 10.86 -18.35
N LEU A 14 -22.26 11.26 -18.39
CA LEU A 14 -21.17 10.32 -18.17
C LEU A 14 -21.30 9.78 -16.74
N ALA A 15 -21.87 8.58 -16.62
CA ALA A 15 -21.71 7.78 -15.42
C ALA A 15 -20.24 7.39 -15.31
N ALA A 16 -19.45 8.16 -14.55
CA ALA A 16 -18.23 7.64 -13.96
C ALA A 16 -18.68 6.49 -13.04
N ALA A 17 -18.47 5.26 -13.50
CA ALA A 17 -18.78 4.08 -12.71
C ALA A 17 -17.92 4.11 -11.45
N ASP A 18 -18.57 4.36 -10.31
CA ASP A 18 -18.04 4.05 -8.98
C ASP A 18 -17.78 2.54 -8.96
N ALA A 19 -16.56 2.12 -9.29
CA ALA A 19 -16.11 0.78 -8.99
C ALA A 19 -16.33 0.56 -7.46
N PRO A 20 -16.96 -0.53 -7.03
CA PRO A 20 -17.23 -0.75 -5.61
C PRO A 20 -15.93 -0.68 -4.82
N LYS A 21 -15.95 0.09 -3.73
CA LYS A 21 -14.81 0.33 -2.82
C LYS A 21 -14.07 -0.95 -2.39
N ASP A 22 -14.79 -2.06 -2.32
CA ASP A 22 -14.28 -3.37 -1.94
C ASP A 22 -13.52 -4.09 -3.07
N ASP A 23 -13.83 -3.80 -4.35
CA ASP A 23 -13.24 -4.51 -5.48
C ASP A 23 -11.80 -4.05 -5.77
N ALA A 24 -11.53 -2.74 -5.66
CA ALA A 24 -10.18 -2.21 -5.88
C ALA A 24 -9.17 -2.77 -4.86
N SER A 25 -9.53 -2.75 -3.57
CA SER A 25 -8.67 -3.27 -2.51
C SER A 25 -8.48 -4.79 -2.62
N ALA A 26 -9.52 -5.53 -3.03
CA ALA A 26 -9.42 -6.97 -3.27
C ALA A 26 -8.56 -7.30 -4.50
N LYS A 27 -8.63 -6.50 -5.56
CA LYS A 27 -7.77 -6.63 -6.75
C LYS A 27 -6.31 -6.38 -6.41
N ASP A 28 -6.04 -5.31 -5.65
CA ASP A 28 -4.68 -5.02 -5.20
C ASP A 28 -4.18 -6.10 -4.25
N LEU A 29 -5.01 -6.62 -3.35
CA LEU A 29 -4.63 -7.74 -2.49
C LEU A 29 -4.20 -8.97 -3.31
N LYS A 30 -4.96 -9.32 -4.36
CA LYS A 30 -4.61 -10.42 -5.28
C LYS A 30 -3.30 -10.15 -6.00
N LYS A 31 -3.10 -8.93 -6.50
CA LYS A 31 -1.84 -8.51 -7.14
C LYS A 31 -0.68 -8.47 -6.15
N LEU A 32 -0.90 -8.24 -4.87
CA LEU A 32 0.15 -8.10 -3.88
C LEU A 32 0.73 -9.44 -3.41
N GLN A 33 -0.02 -10.54 -3.59
CA GLN A 33 0.39 -11.89 -3.17
C GLN A 33 1.72 -12.31 -3.80
N GLY A 34 2.54 -13.04 -3.04
CA GLY A 34 3.80 -13.62 -3.49
C GLY A 34 5.02 -13.03 -2.81
N ASP A 35 6.17 -13.24 -3.44
CA ASP A 35 7.49 -12.95 -2.90
C ASP A 35 8.09 -11.70 -3.55
N TRP A 36 8.75 -10.90 -2.73
CA TRP A 36 9.28 -9.58 -3.07
C TRP A 36 10.69 -9.41 -2.50
N ALA A 37 11.61 -8.93 -3.32
CA ALA A 37 12.96 -8.55 -2.92
C ALA A 37 13.04 -7.02 -2.78
N ALA A 38 13.62 -6.51 -1.68
CA ALA A 38 13.75 -5.08 -1.52
C ALA A 38 14.81 -4.53 -2.49
N VAL A 39 14.50 -3.40 -3.12
CA VAL A 39 15.39 -2.68 -4.02
C VAL A 39 16.06 -1.52 -3.30
N SER A 40 15.31 -0.80 -2.46
CA SER A 40 15.84 0.32 -1.68
C SER A 40 15.02 0.59 -0.43
N MET A 41 15.66 1.22 0.55
CA MET A 41 15.05 1.65 1.79
C MET A 41 15.63 2.99 2.23
N VAL A 42 14.76 3.92 2.62
CA VAL A 42 15.12 5.21 3.22
C VAL A 42 14.37 5.34 4.54
N VAL A 43 15.10 5.58 5.62
CA VAL A 43 14.55 5.75 6.97
C VAL A 43 14.89 7.15 7.43
N ASP A 44 13.86 8.00 7.57
CA ASP A 44 13.98 9.33 8.16
C ASP A 44 15.14 10.17 7.58
N GLY A 45 15.24 10.20 6.25
CA GLY A 45 16.28 10.92 5.50
C GLY A 45 17.52 10.10 5.20
N GLU A 46 17.73 8.98 5.87
CA GLU A 46 18.92 8.15 5.71
C GLU A 46 18.65 7.02 4.72
N LYS A 47 19.38 7.03 3.59
CA LYS A 47 19.37 5.92 2.64
C LYS A 47 20.13 4.75 3.27
N ILE A 48 19.45 3.62 3.41
CA ILE A 48 20.09 2.35 3.78
C ILE A 48 20.97 1.90 2.61
N PRO A 49 22.21 1.41 2.85
CA PRO A 49 23.06 0.85 1.81
C PRO A 49 22.32 -0.20 0.96
N ASP A 50 22.59 -0.21 -0.34
CA ASP A 50 21.80 -1.02 -1.29
C ASP A 50 21.97 -2.52 -1.01
N ASP A 51 23.15 -2.98 -0.60
CA ASP A 51 23.43 -4.36 -0.19
C ASP A 51 22.66 -4.76 1.09
N GLU A 52 22.53 -3.85 2.04
CA GLU A 52 21.72 -4.07 3.24
C GLU A 52 20.23 -4.08 2.95
N ALA A 53 19.75 -3.20 2.07
CA ALA A 53 18.37 -3.20 1.62
C ALA A 53 18.06 -4.51 0.87
N GLN A 54 18.90 -4.89 -0.09
CA GLN A 54 18.73 -6.10 -0.92
C GLN A 54 18.86 -7.42 -0.14
N ALA A 55 19.38 -7.36 1.09
CA ALA A 55 19.30 -8.50 2.01
C ALA A 55 17.89 -8.74 2.55
N LEU A 56 16.92 -7.84 2.31
CA LEU A 56 15.55 -7.95 2.79
C LEU A 56 14.61 -8.56 1.75
N PHE A 57 13.81 -9.52 2.21
CA PHE A 57 12.77 -10.18 1.43
C PHE A 57 11.44 -10.07 2.14
N ARG A 58 10.35 -10.15 1.38
CA ARG A 58 8.99 -10.10 1.91
C ARG A 58 8.11 -11.10 1.17
N THR A 59 7.45 -11.95 1.93
CA THR A 59 6.37 -12.81 1.44
C THR A 59 5.04 -12.26 1.92
N ILE A 60 4.08 -12.16 1.01
CA ILE A 60 2.70 -11.77 1.29
C ILE A 60 1.78 -12.92 0.91
N LYS A 61 0.99 -13.38 1.88
CA LYS A 61 -0.02 -14.41 1.73
C LYS A 61 -1.29 -14.00 2.46
N ASP A 62 -2.42 -14.04 1.77
CA ASP A 62 -3.69 -13.50 2.23
C ASP A 62 -3.49 -12.05 2.69
N ASN A 63 -3.87 -11.73 3.92
CA ASN A 63 -3.63 -10.43 4.56
C ASN A 63 -2.47 -10.45 5.56
N GLU A 64 -1.55 -11.41 5.41
CA GLU A 64 -0.38 -11.58 6.26
C GLU A 64 0.89 -11.27 5.48
N TYR A 65 1.89 -10.76 6.19
CA TYR A 65 3.23 -10.56 5.66
C TYR A 65 4.26 -11.20 6.58
N THR A 66 5.37 -11.64 5.99
CA THR A 66 6.60 -11.95 6.69
C THR A 66 7.75 -11.23 6.00
N VAL A 67 8.61 -10.57 6.79
CA VAL A 67 9.85 -9.95 6.33
C VAL A 67 11.01 -10.82 6.78
N PHE A 68 11.94 -11.07 5.88
CA PHE A 68 13.15 -11.84 6.10
C PHE A 68 14.37 -10.98 5.88
N ARG A 69 15.45 -11.27 6.62
CA ARG A 69 16.81 -10.90 6.23
C ARG A 69 17.51 -12.18 5.77
N PHE A 70 17.86 -12.24 4.49
CA PHE A 70 18.20 -13.48 3.81
C PHE A 70 17.12 -14.54 4.08
N ASN A 71 17.47 -15.67 4.70
CA ASN A 71 16.57 -16.77 5.01
C ASN A 71 15.94 -16.70 6.42
N LYS A 72 16.26 -15.68 7.22
CA LYS A 72 15.79 -15.56 8.60
C LYS A 72 14.62 -14.59 8.70
N ALA A 73 13.47 -15.07 9.19
CA ALA A 73 12.33 -14.20 9.47
C ALA A 73 12.68 -13.19 10.57
N ILE A 74 12.51 -11.90 10.29
CA ILE A 74 12.79 -10.78 11.20
C ILE A 74 11.53 -10.01 11.60
N GLY A 75 10.41 -10.22 10.92
CA GLY A 75 9.14 -9.59 11.26
C GLY A 75 7.97 -10.29 10.58
N LYS A 76 6.81 -10.26 11.20
CA LYS A 76 5.57 -10.75 10.61
C LYS A 76 4.38 -10.01 11.18
N GLY A 77 3.26 -10.05 10.49
CA GLY A 77 2.03 -9.47 10.98
C GLY A 77 0.92 -9.51 9.95
N LYS A 78 -0.14 -8.75 10.25
CA LYS A 78 -1.30 -8.58 9.38
C LYS A 78 -1.30 -7.18 8.78
N PHE A 79 -2.03 -7.00 7.70
CA PHE A 79 -2.28 -5.67 7.15
C PHE A 79 -3.71 -5.54 6.62
N LYS A 80 -4.13 -4.30 6.39
CA LYS A 80 -5.35 -3.94 5.66
C LYS A 80 -5.02 -2.93 4.58
N LEU A 81 -5.65 -3.08 3.41
CA LEU A 81 -5.50 -2.16 2.29
C LEU A 81 -6.80 -1.36 2.11
N ASP A 82 -6.66 -0.12 1.68
CA ASP A 82 -7.74 0.69 1.13
C ASP A 82 -7.22 1.41 -0.12
N ALA A 83 -7.59 0.88 -1.29
CA ALA A 83 -7.23 1.39 -2.61
C ALA A 83 -8.18 2.49 -3.12
N THR A 84 -9.13 2.96 -2.31
CA THR A 84 -10.16 3.93 -2.74
C THR A 84 -9.74 5.38 -2.54
N LYS A 85 -8.57 5.59 -1.95
CA LYS A 85 -8.01 6.90 -1.63
C LYS A 85 -7.11 7.38 -2.76
N LYS A 86 -6.94 8.70 -2.86
CA LYS A 86 -6.04 9.33 -3.85
C LYS A 86 -4.61 8.75 -3.80
N ALA A 87 -4.12 8.46 -2.59
CA ALA A 87 -2.99 7.58 -2.36
C ALA A 87 -3.50 6.34 -1.63
N SER A 88 -3.35 5.15 -2.22
CA SER A 88 -3.80 3.90 -1.59
C SER A 88 -3.14 3.73 -0.23
N THR A 89 -3.91 3.30 0.77
CA THR A 89 -3.47 3.28 2.15
C THR A 89 -3.30 1.87 2.68
N ILE A 90 -2.34 1.68 3.58
CA ILE A 90 -2.06 0.42 4.25
C ILE A 90 -1.97 0.61 5.76
N ASP A 91 -2.63 -0.28 6.51
CA ASP A 91 -2.53 -0.35 7.96
C ASP A 91 -1.85 -1.65 8.34
N VAL A 92 -0.74 -1.55 9.06
CA VAL A 92 0.09 -2.71 9.44
C VAL A 92 -0.06 -3.00 10.93
N PHE A 93 -0.28 -4.27 11.25
CA PHE A 93 -0.45 -4.82 12.59
C PHE A 93 0.69 -5.83 12.86
N PRO A 94 1.85 -5.39 13.38
CA PRO A 94 2.95 -6.29 13.72
C PRO A 94 2.53 -7.32 14.77
N ALA A 95 2.91 -8.58 14.58
CA ALA A 95 2.53 -9.67 15.50
C ALA A 95 3.17 -9.55 16.89
N ASN A 96 4.28 -8.81 17.00
CA ASN A 96 4.99 -8.52 18.25
C ASN A 96 4.59 -7.17 18.88
N ALA A 97 3.57 -6.49 18.34
CA ALA A 97 3.08 -5.25 18.93
C ALA A 97 2.41 -5.52 20.29
N ALA A 98 2.42 -4.52 21.17
CA ALA A 98 1.71 -4.61 22.44
C ALA A 98 0.20 -4.86 22.23
N PRO A 99 -0.50 -5.51 23.18
CA PRO A 99 -1.95 -5.62 23.13
C PRO A 99 -2.59 -4.23 22.93
N ASN A 100 -3.55 -4.14 21.99
CA ASN A 100 -4.25 -2.90 21.63
C ASN A 100 -3.38 -1.78 21.04
N ALA A 101 -2.17 -2.09 20.57
CA ALA A 101 -1.37 -1.13 19.80
C ALA A 101 -2.14 -0.65 18.55
N LYS A 102 -2.10 0.66 18.29
CA LYS A 102 -2.60 1.22 17.04
C LYS A 102 -1.78 0.66 15.86
N PRO A 103 -2.40 0.50 14.67
CA PRO A 103 -1.65 0.09 13.49
C PRO A 103 -0.58 1.11 13.12
N ILE A 104 0.48 0.63 12.46
CA ILE A 104 1.41 1.48 11.74
C ILE A 104 0.72 1.92 10.45
N LEU A 105 0.61 3.23 10.26
CA LEU A 105 -0.09 3.82 9.12
C LEU A 105 0.89 4.07 7.98
N GLY A 106 0.47 3.74 6.75
CA GLY A 106 1.26 4.02 5.56
C GLY A 106 0.43 4.21 4.30
N ILE A 107 1.12 4.52 3.21
CA ILE A 107 0.57 4.49 1.86
C ILE A 107 1.36 3.51 1.02
N TYR A 108 0.73 3.04 -0.05
CA TYR A 108 1.36 2.11 -0.98
C TYR A 108 1.02 2.45 -2.43
N GLU A 109 1.92 2.06 -3.31
CA GLU A 109 1.75 2.08 -4.74
C GLU A 109 2.17 0.70 -5.25
N LEU A 110 1.33 0.09 -6.07
CA LEU A 110 1.55 -1.25 -6.60
C LEU A 110 1.37 -1.18 -8.12
N ASP A 111 2.46 -1.48 -8.83
CA ASP A 111 2.40 -1.83 -10.25
C ASP A 111 2.60 -3.35 -10.40
N ASP A 112 2.72 -3.84 -11.64
CA ASP A 112 2.76 -5.29 -11.87
C ASP A 112 4.01 -5.96 -11.28
N ASN A 113 5.15 -5.26 -11.19
CA ASN A 113 6.41 -5.81 -10.71
C ASN A 113 7.06 -5.05 -9.56
N THR A 114 6.58 -3.85 -9.24
CA THR A 114 7.13 -2.95 -8.24
C THR A 114 6.10 -2.66 -7.17
N LEU A 115 6.56 -2.71 -5.93
CA LEU A 115 5.77 -2.37 -4.76
C LEU A 115 6.51 -1.30 -3.97
N LYS A 116 5.82 -0.21 -3.67
CA LYS A 116 6.35 0.90 -2.89
C LYS A 116 5.50 1.08 -1.65
N PHE A 117 6.14 1.18 -0.49
CA PHE A 117 5.49 1.53 0.76
C PHE A 117 6.14 2.74 1.40
N CYS A 118 5.33 3.64 1.93
CA CYS A 118 5.79 4.70 2.82
C CYS A 118 5.02 4.60 4.14
N TYR A 119 5.73 4.31 5.24
CA TYR A 119 5.14 4.17 6.57
C TYR A 119 5.54 5.34 7.46
N ALA A 120 4.64 5.77 8.34
CA ALA A 120 4.99 6.62 9.46
C ALA A 120 5.52 5.81 10.64
N ARG A 121 6.20 6.48 11.58
CA ARG A 121 6.50 5.90 12.90
C ARG A 121 5.22 5.49 13.64
N PRO A 122 5.26 4.46 14.51
CA PRO A 122 4.11 4.06 15.31
C PRO A 122 3.47 5.25 16.05
N GLY A 123 2.15 5.38 15.94
CA GLY A 123 1.38 6.45 16.59
C GLY A 123 1.49 7.82 15.92
N LYS A 124 2.12 7.93 14.74
CA LYS A 124 2.15 9.15 13.92
C LYS A 124 1.13 9.11 12.78
N ASP A 125 0.86 10.28 12.23
CA ASP A 125 -0.08 10.44 11.12
C ASP A 125 0.40 9.76 9.84
N ARG A 126 -0.54 9.34 9.01
CA ARG A 126 -0.25 8.66 7.75
C ARG A 126 0.53 9.60 6.80
N PRO A 127 1.57 9.12 6.11
CA PRO A 127 2.22 9.90 5.05
C PRO A 127 1.21 10.26 3.96
N THR A 128 1.34 11.45 3.38
CA THR A 128 0.51 11.93 2.27
C THR A 128 1.22 11.84 0.91
N ASP A 129 2.53 11.58 0.93
CA ASP A 129 3.37 11.36 -0.24
C ASP A 129 4.43 10.26 0.03
N PHE A 130 5.06 9.79 -1.04
CA PHE A 130 6.15 8.82 -0.97
C PHE A 130 7.49 9.50 -0.72
N SER A 131 7.63 10.13 0.45
CA SER A 131 8.90 10.72 0.89
C SER A 131 9.27 10.31 2.32
N ALA A 132 10.56 10.11 2.53
CA ALA A 132 11.16 9.90 3.84
C ALA A 132 12.31 10.88 4.04
N LYS A 133 11.98 12.18 4.03
CA LYS A 133 12.95 13.26 4.27
C LYS A 133 13.43 13.23 5.73
N GLN A 134 14.59 13.81 5.98
CA GLN A 134 15.12 13.94 7.33
C GLN A 134 14.13 14.65 8.26
N GLY A 135 13.84 14.04 9.40
CA GLY A 135 12.89 14.55 10.40
C GLY A 135 11.43 14.23 10.12
N SER A 136 11.10 13.57 9.01
CA SER A 136 9.72 13.11 8.73
C SER A 136 9.29 11.97 9.64
N GLY A 137 10.23 11.17 10.13
CA GLY A 137 9.96 9.90 10.78
C GLY A 137 9.30 8.88 9.86
N HIS A 138 9.41 9.02 8.54
CA HIS A 138 8.88 8.05 7.59
C HIS A 138 9.92 7.00 7.22
N THR A 139 9.43 5.84 6.79
CA THR A 139 10.22 4.77 6.17
C THR A 139 9.66 4.50 4.79
N LEU A 140 10.44 4.81 3.76
CA LEU A 140 10.12 4.54 2.35
C LEU A 140 10.87 3.27 1.92
N THR A 141 10.15 2.31 1.36
CA THR A 141 10.73 1.06 0.84
C THR A 141 10.21 0.81 -0.57
N VAL A 142 11.10 0.35 -1.44
CA VAL A 142 10.78 -0.10 -2.79
C VAL A 142 11.16 -1.56 -2.90
N TRP A 143 10.29 -2.36 -3.50
CA TRP A 143 10.44 -3.79 -3.66
C TRP A 143 10.13 -4.15 -5.10
N GLU A 144 10.78 -5.20 -5.59
CA GLU A 144 10.48 -5.83 -6.87
C GLU A 144 10.03 -7.27 -6.64
N ARG A 145 9.24 -7.80 -7.58
CA ARG A 145 8.92 -9.22 -7.63
C ARG A 145 10.19 -10.06 -7.59
N GLU A 146 10.22 -11.04 -6.69
CA GLU A 146 11.32 -12.01 -6.69
C GLU A 146 11.29 -12.81 -8.00
N LYS A 147 12.40 -12.77 -8.74
CA LYS A 147 12.60 -13.59 -9.94
C LYS A 147 12.98 -14.99 -9.49
N LYS A 148 12.16 -15.98 -9.84
CA LYS A 148 12.43 -17.40 -9.59
C LYS A 148 13.32 -18.00 -10.66
#